data_AF-X1IUB3-F1
#
_entry.id   AF-X1IUB3-F1
#
_cell.length_a   1.000
_cell.length_b   1.000
_cell.length_c   1.000
_cell.angle_alpha   90.00
_cell.angle_beta   90.00
_cell.angle_gamma   90.00
#
_symmetry.space_group_name_H-M   'P 1'
#
loop_
_entity.id
_entity.type
_entity.pdbx_description
1 polymer ?
#
loop_
_entity_poly.entity_id
_entity_poly.type
_entity_poly.pdbx_seq_one_letter_code
_entity_poly.pdbx_strand_id
1 'polypeptide(L)'
;MMQFLAQLITWINVPVNFLGGYLLGFIAYMPGWLSNTIISAVVGVLALFILKYTSNQTAIGKAKDRTKANMLALKLFKDSFTVTMKALGQIYKGAFIRLFHIIRPMLVMIVPFCLIMSQMGLWYQARPLQPGEEAVVTMQLNGEMNSAWPDVSIVSNPAFDITIDQVRVFSKRQLYWKIEAL
;
A
#
# COMPACT_ATOMS: atom_id res chain seq x y z
N MET A 1 16.56 13.74 15.54
CA MET A 1 15.49 13.66 14.52
C MET A 1 15.21 12.23 14.08
N MET A 2 16.22 11.45 13.66
CA MET A 2 16.03 10.04 13.24
C MET A 2 15.39 9.11 14.29
N GLN A 3 15.81 9.22 15.56
CA GLN A 3 15.21 8.40 16.65
C GLN A 3 13.73 8.72 16.90
N PHE A 4 13.34 9.99 16.84
CA PHE A 4 11.95 10.40 17.01
C PHE A 4 11.06 9.85 15.89
N LEU A 5 11.53 9.94 14.63
CA LEU A 5 10.82 9.36 13.49
C LEU A 5 10.71 7.84 13.60
N ALA A 6 11.79 7.17 14.02
CA ALA A 6 11.77 5.73 14.26
C ALA A 6 10.76 5.33 15.35
N GLN A 7 10.71 6.07 16.46
CA GLN A 7 9.74 5.86 17.54
C GLN A 7 8.29 6.11 17.08
N LEU A 8 8.05 7.15 16.29
CA LEU A 8 6.74 7.42 15.72
C LEU A 8 6.28 6.27 14.82
N ILE A 9 7.17 5.80 13.95
CA ILE A 9 6.89 4.69 13.03
C ILE A 9 6.58 3.42 13.81
N THR A 10 7.38 3.07 14.83
CA THR A 10 7.12 1.87 15.64
C THR A 10 5.79 1.98 16.38
N TRP A 11 5.47 3.15 16.94
CA TRP A 11 4.19 3.39 17.61
C TRP A 11 2.97 3.27 16.68
N ILE A 12 3.10 3.66 15.41
CA ILE A 12 2.04 3.46 14.41
C ILE A 12 2.00 1.99 13.96
N ASN A 13 3.14 1.35 13.82
CA ASN A 13 3.25 -0.01 13.28
C ASN A 13 2.61 -1.05 14.22
N VAL A 14 2.74 -0.90 15.53
CA VAL A 14 2.14 -1.83 16.51
C VAL A 14 0.60 -1.94 16.37
N PRO A 15 -0.19 -0.86 16.47
CA PRO A 15 -1.64 -0.95 16.35
C PRO A 15 -2.06 -1.35 14.93
N VAL A 16 -1.33 -0.92 13.90
CA VAL A 16 -1.63 -1.27 12.51
C VAL A 16 -1.42 -2.77 12.28
N ASN A 17 -0.36 -3.37 12.82
CA ASN A 17 -0.15 -4.82 12.73
C ASN A 17 -1.17 -5.60 13.55
N PHE A 18 -1.56 -5.10 14.72
CA PHE A 18 -2.63 -5.72 15.52
C PHE A 18 -3.96 -5.73 14.76
N LEU A 19 -4.38 -4.57 14.24
CA LEU A 19 -5.60 -4.44 13.45
C LEU A 19 -5.51 -5.24 12.15
N GLY A 20 -4.37 -5.18 11.47
CA GLY A 20 -4.10 -5.94 10.25
C GLY A 20 -4.20 -7.44 10.50
N GLY A 21 -3.56 -7.97 11.54
CA GLY A 21 -3.64 -9.37 11.92
C GLY A 21 -5.08 -9.82 12.23
N TYR A 22 -5.86 -8.98 12.91
CA TYR A 22 -7.26 -9.28 13.23
C TYR A 22 -8.17 -9.21 11.99
N LEU A 23 -8.13 -8.11 11.25
CA LEU A 23 -9.00 -7.85 10.11
C LEU A 23 -8.65 -8.71 8.89
N LEU A 24 -7.37 -9.00 8.69
CA LEU A 24 -6.86 -9.75 7.54
C LEU A 24 -6.52 -11.19 7.89
N GLY A 25 -6.75 -11.65 9.12
CA GLY A 25 -6.48 -13.02 9.53
C GLY A 25 -7.22 -14.08 8.69
N PHE A 26 -8.35 -13.71 8.08
CA PHE A 26 -9.08 -14.58 7.16
C PHE A 26 -8.31 -14.90 5.87
N ILE A 27 -7.31 -14.08 5.49
CA ILE A 27 -6.47 -14.31 4.30
C ILE A 27 -5.77 -15.67 4.40
N ALA A 28 -5.34 -16.07 5.59
CA ALA A 28 -4.63 -17.34 5.81
C ALA A 28 -5.47 -18.57 5.45
N TYR A 29 -6.80 -18.45 5.43
CA TYR A 29 -7.72 -19.57 5.18
C TYR A 29 -8.27 -19.60 3.76
N MET A 30 -7.99 -18.59 2.94
CA MET A 30 -8.58 -18.43 1.61
C MET A 30 -7.52 -18.40 0.50
N PRO A 31 -7.85 -18.84 -0.72
CA PRO A 31 -6.98 -18.63 -1.87
C PRO A 31 -6.69 -17.15 -2.10
N GLY A 32 -5.44 -16.81 -2.42
CA GLY A 32 -4.98 -15.43 -2.53
C GLY A 32 -5.79 -14.53 -3.49
N TRP A 33 -6.38 -15.09 -4.55
CA TRP A 33 -7.22 -14.34 -5.49
C TRP A 33 -8.55 -13.89 -4.85
N LEU A 34 -9.16 -14.75 -4.04
CA LEU A 34 -10.46 -14.50 -3.41
C LEU A 34 -10.30 -13.48 -2.28
N SER A 35 -9.31 -13.69 -1.42
CA SER A 35 -8.99 -12.75 -0.35
C SER A 35 -8.66 -11.37 -0.90
N ASN A 36 -7.84 -11.27 -1.95
CA ASN A 36 -7.50 -9.99 -2.57
C ASN A 36 -8.72 -9.29 -3.20
N THR A 37 -9.67 -10.04 -3.77
CA THR A 37 -10.90 -9.48 -4.35
C THR A 37 -11.81 -8.92 -3.25
N ILE A 38 -11.98 -9.64 -2.14
CA ILE A 38 -12.75 -9.18 -0.98
C ILE A 38 -12.15 -7.89 -0.41
N ILE A 39 -10.82 -7.88 -0.22
CA ILE A 39 -10.11 -6.70 0.30
C ILE A 39 -10.30 -5.52 -0.66
N SER A 40 -10.13 -5.73 -1.97
CA SER A 40 -10.33 -4.69 -2.97
C SER A 40 -11.74 -4.10 -2.94
N ALA A 41 -12.77 -4.94 -2.77
CA ALA A 41 -14.15 -4.49 -2.63
C ALA A 41 -14.35 -3.63 -1.37
N VAL A 42 -13.83 -4.08 -0.21
CA VAL A 42 -13.92 -3.35 1.06
C VAL A 42 -13.16 -2.02 0.98
N VAL A 43 -11.96 -2.01 0.42
CA VAL A 43 -11.16 -0.79 0.20
C VAL A 43 -11.89 0.17 -0.74
N GLY A 44 -12.54 -0.34 -1.79
CA GLY A 44 -13.37 0.46 -2.69
C GLY A 44 -14.54 1.14 -1.95
N VAL A 45 -15.26 0.42 -1.09
CA VAL A 45 -16.34 1.00 -0.26
C VAL A 45 -15.78 2.04 0.70
N LEU A 46 -14.64 1.77 1.34
CA LEU A 46 -13.95 2.71 2.23
C LEU A 46 -13.53 3.99 1.49
N ALA A 47 -13.01 3.87 0.27
CA ALA A 47 -12.65 5.00 -0.58
C ALA A 47 -13.88 5.86 -0.94
N LEU A 48 -15.00 5.22 -1.29
CA LEU A 48 -16.27 5.91 -1.54
C LEU A 48 -16.77 6.64 -0.28
N PHE A 49 -16.62 6.04 0.90
CA PHE A 49 -16.98 6.66 2.16
C PHE A 49 -16.12 7.90 2.42
N ILE A 50 -14.79 7.79 2.32
CA ILE A 50 -13.88 8.93 2.50
C ILE A 50 -14.19 10.05 1.51
N LEU A 51 -14.44 9.70 0.24
CA LEU A 51 -14.85 10.66 -0.79
C LEU A 51 -16.17 11.34 -0.41
N LYS A 52 -17.16 10.60 0.09
CA LYS A 52 -18.46 11.16 0.49
C LYS A 52 -18.33 12.22 1.60
N TYR A 53 -17.50 11.96 2.61
CA TYR A 53 -17.34 12.87 3.77
C TYR A 53 -16.37 14.01 3.51
N THR A 54 -15.34 13.80 2.70
CA THR A 54 -14.32 14.83 2.46
C THR A 54 -14.70 15.78 1.32
N SER A 55 -15.52 15.30 0.37
CA SER A 55 -15.90 16.06 -0.81
C SER A 55 -17.01 17.08 -0.51
N ASN A 56 -16.80 18.33 -0.90
CA ASN A 56 -17.80 19.39 -0.75
C ASN A 56 -18.90 19.25 -1.80
N GLN A 57 -19.91 18.43 -1.50
CA GLN A 57 -21.00 18.10 -2.43
C GLN A 57 -21.79 19.33 -2.89
N THR A 58 -21.92 20.36 -2.04
CA THR A 58 -22.63 21.61 -2.40
C THR A 58 -21.87 22.42 -3.45
N ALA A 59 -20.54 22.50 -3.34
CA ALA A 59 -19.70 23.14 -4.35
C ALA A 59 -19.74 22.37 -5.69
N ILE A 60 -19.78 21.04 -5.64
CA ILE A 60 -19.88 20.18 -6.83
C ILE A 60 -21.22 20.36 -7.55
N GLY A 61 -22.32 20.47 -6.79
CA GLY A 61 -23.66 20.76 -7.32
C GLY A 61 -23.68 22.10 -8.05
N LYS A 62 -23.25 23.19 -7.38
CA LYS A 62 -23.19 24.53 -7.98
C LYS A 62 -22.31 24.59 -9.24
N ALA A 63 -21.19 23.86 -9.25
CA ALA A 63 -20.33 23.76 -10.43
C ALA A 63 -21.03 23.05 -11.59
N LYS A 64 -21.74 21.94 -11.33
CA LYS A 64 -22.52 21.20 -12.34
C LYS A 64 -23.61 22.08 -12.95
N ASP A 65 -24.30 22.85 -12.13
CA ASP A 65 -25.36 23.75 -12.61
C ASP A 65 -24.80 24.90 -13.45
N ARG A 66 -23.66 25.48 -13.07
CA ARG A 66 -22.93 26.44 -13.90
C ARG A 66 -22.49 25.85 -15.24
N THR A 67 -21.98 24.63 -15.27
CA THR A 67 -21.60 23.96 -16.53
C THR A 67 -22.81 23.76 -17.43
N LYS A 68 -23.96 23.33 -16.87
CA LYS A 68 -25.22 23.21 -17.63
C LYS A 68 -25.70 24.54 -18.17
N ALA A 69 -25.67 25.60 -17.36
CA ALA A 69 -26.06 26.94 -17.79
C ALA A 69 -25.16 27.46 -18.93
N ASN A 70 -23.84 27.26 -18.83
CA ASN A 70 -22.90 27.64 -19.89
C ASN A 70 -23.09 26.82 -21.17
N MET A 71 -23.44 25.54 -21.06
CA MET A 71 -23.78 24.69 -22.21
C MET A 71 -25.07 25.15 -22.90
N LEU A 72 -26.04 25.66 -22.13
CA LEU A 72 -27.28 26.24 -22.63
C LEU A 72 -27.01 27.59 -23.32
N ALA A 73 -26.15 28.43 -22.73
CA ALA A 73 -25.69 29.67 -23.34
C ALA A 73 -24.93 29.43 -24.67
N LEU A 74 -24.13 28.37 -24.74
CA LEU A 74 -23.45 27.96 -25.99
C LEU A 74 -24.44 27.59 -27.09
N LYS A 75 -25.57 26.96 -26.74
CA LYS A 75 -26.64 26.64 -27.69
C LYS A 75 -27.41 27.89 -28.13
N LEU A 76 -27.61 28.86 -27.24
CA LEU A 76 -28.39 30.07 -27.49
C LEU A 76 -27.62 31.14 -28.28
N PHE A 77 -26.30 31.26 -28.07
CA PHE A 77 -25.45 32.31 -28.64
C PHE A 77 -24.43 31.81 -29.67
N LYS A 78 -24.81 30.79 -30.46
CA LYS A 78 -23.94 30.11 -31.44
C LYS A 78 -23.23 31.06 -32.41
N ASP A 79 -23.87 32.16 -32.80
CA ASP A 79 -23.37 33.08 -33.84
C ASP A 79 -22.40 34.16 -33.32
N SER A 80 -22.12 34.19 -32.01
CA SER A 80 -21.22 35.17 -31.42
C SER A 80 -19.93 34.52 -30.90
N PHE A 81 -18.83 34.74 -31.64
CA PHE A 81 -17.52 34.14 -31.35
C PHE A 81 -16.99 34.50 -29.95
N THR A 82 -17.11 35.77 -29.56
CA THR A 82 -16.64 36.28 -28.26
C THR A 82 -17.38 35.66 -27.07
N VAL A 83 -18.69 35.46 -27.20
CA VAL A 83 -19.52 34.85 -26.15
C VAL A 83 -19.23 33.35 -26.05
N THR A 84 -19.04 32.69 -27.18
CA THR A 84 -18.68 31.26 -27.25
C THR A 84 -17.32 31.00 -26.59
N MET A 85 -16.30 31.80 -26.88
CA MET A 85 -14.98 31.68 -26.24
C MET A 85 -15.02 31.94 -24.72
N LYS A 86 -15.78 32.95 -24.27
CA LYS A 86 -15.94 33.25 -22.84
C LYS A 86 -16.66 32.12 -22.10
N ALA A 87 -17.68 31.52 -22.72
CA ALA A 87 -18.40 30.39 -22.17
C ALA A 87 -17.51 29.13 -22.06
N LEU A 88 -16.71 28.83 -23.09
CA LEU A 88 -15.68 27.77 -23.04
C LEU A 88 -14.67 28.00 -21.91
N GLY A 89 -14.14 29.21 -21.78
CA GLY A 89 -13.21 29.56 -20.69
C GLY A 89 -13.82 29.38 -19.29
N GLN A 90 -15.10 29.71 -19.11
CA GLN A 90 -15.80 29.47 -17.85
C GLN A 90 -16.06 27.99 -17.57
N ILE A 91 -16.35 27.19 -18.61
CA ILE A 91 -16.48 25.73 -18.48
C ILE A 91 -15.14 25.12 -18.03
N TYR A 92 -14.03 25.49 -18.69
CA TYR A 92 -12.70 25.03 -18.32
C TYR A 92 -12.31 25.45 -16.90
N LYS A 93 -12.55 26.71 -16.51
CA LYS A 93 -12.30 27.18 -15.15
C LYS A 93 -13.12 26.40 -14.11
N GLY A 94 -14.38 26.11 -14.41
CA GLY A 94 -15.24 25.29 -13.56
C GLY A 94 -14.72 23.85 -13.42
N ALA A 95 -14.25 23.25 -14.50
CA ALA A 95 -13.63 21.92 -14.48
C ALA A 95 -12.33 21.91 -13.68
N PHE A 96 -11.49 22.95 -13.82
CA PHE A 96 -10.22 23.07 -13.12
C PHE A 96 -10.41 23.22 -11.60
N ILE A 97 -11.36 24.07 -11.18
CA ILE A 97 -11.69 24.21 -9.75
C ILE A 97 -12.21 22.88 -9.17
N ARG A 98 -12.99 22.12 -9.95
CA ARG A 98 -13.47 20.79 -9.56
C ARG A 98 -12.31 19.80 -9.40
N LEU A 99 -11.32 19.82 -10.29
CA LEU A 99 -10.12 18.98 -10.17
C LEU A 99 -9.38 19.28 -8.86
N PHE A 100 -9.20 20.56 -8.52
CA PHE A 100 -8.60 20.96 -7.25
C PHE A 100 -9.37 20.48 -6.02
N HIS A 101 -10.71 20.42 -6.10
CA HIS A 101 -11.53 19.90 -5.00
C HIS A 101 -11.33 18.39 -4.75
N ILE A 102 -10.85 17.63 -5.75
CA ILE A 102 -10.54 16.20 -5.61
C ILE A 102 -9.18 15.98 -4.91
N ILE A 103 -8.28 16.97 -4.93
CA ILE A 103 -6.97 16.85 -4.27
C ILE A 103 -7.14 16.60 -2.76
N ARG A 104 -8.09 17.29 -2.12
CA ARG A 104 -8.35 17.13 -0.68
C ARG A 104 -8.71 15.69 -0.29
N PRO A 105 -9.74 15.04 -0.86
CA PRO A 105 -10.01 13.64 -0.57
C PRO A 105 -8.85 12.72 -0.97
N MET A 106 -8.12 12.99 -2.05
CA MET A 106 -6.96 12.17 -2.40
C MET A 106 -5.88 12.22 -1.32
N LEU A 107 -5.54 13.40 -0.80
CA LEU A 107 -4.59 13.54 0.31
C LEU A 107 -5.04 12.79 1.57
N VAL A 108 -6.33 12.84 1.88
CA VAL A 108 -6.89 12.09 3.02
C VAL A 108 -6.82 10.58 2.76
N MET A 109 -7.04 10.12 1.53
CA MET A 109 -6.97 8.70 1.16
C MET A 109 -5.54 8.13 1.17
N ILE A 110 -4.50 8.94 0.99
CA ILE A 110 -3.10 8.47 1.03
C ILE A 110 -2.81 7.73 2.34
N VAL A 111 -3.26 8.27 3.47
CA VAL A 111 -2.98 7.71 4.79
C VAL A 111 -3.51 6.26 4.92
N PRO A 112 -4.81 5.98 4.80
CA PRO A 112 -5.32 4.61 4.91
C PRO A 112 -4.80 3.70 3.79
N PHE A 113 -4.60 4.20 2.57
CA PHE A 113 -4.08 3.37 1.47
C PHE A 113 -2.64 2.91 1.73
N CYS A 114 -1.77 3.78 2.21
CA CYS A 114 -0.41 3.41 2.57
C CYS A 114 -0.38 2.36 3.70
N LEU A 115 -1.23 2.53 4.71
CA LEU A 115 -1.35 1.56 5.81
C LEU A 115 -1.82 0.19 5.30
N ILE A 116 -2.86 0.15 4.47
CA ILE A 116 -3.39 -1.09 3.91
C ILE A 116 -2.37 -1.74 2.98
N MET A 117 -1.71 -0.97 2.10
CA MET A 117 -0.66 -1.50 1.22
C MET A 117 0.51 -2.07 2.00
N SER A 118 0.93 -1.43 3.09
CA SER A 118 1.96 -1.97 3.99
C SER A 118 1.53 -3.32 4.57
N GLN A 119 0.27 -3.46 4.97
CA GLN A 119 -0.25 -4.74 5.47
C GLN A 119 -0.34 -5.79 4.36
N MET A 120 -0.76 -5.41 3.15
CA MET A 120 -0.77 -6.33 2.00
C MET A 120 0.63 -6.85 1.66
N GLY A 121 1.67 -6.02 1.80
CA GLY A 121 3.06 -6.45 1.65
C GLY A 121 3.42 -7.61 2.59
N LEU A 122 3.00 -7.55 3.86
CA LEU A 122 3.28 -8.62 4.83
C LEU A 122 2.68 -9.97 4.43
N TRP A 123 1.54 -9.98 3.74
CA TRP A 123 0.82 -11.21 3.38
C TRP A 123 1.12 -11.72 1.96
N TYR A 124 1.35 -10.83 1.00
CA TYR A 124 1.42 -11.19 -0.42
C TYR A 124 2.80 -10.96 -1.05
N GLN A 125 3.74 -10.30 -0.38
CA GLN A 125 5.05 -9.99 -0.98
C GLN A 125 5.95 -11.21 -1.06
N ALA A 126 5.81 -12.15 -0.13
CA ALA A 126 6.55 -13.40 -0.10
C ALA A 126 5.59 -14.57 -0.23
N ARG A 127 5.94 -15.53 -1.08
CA ARG A 127 5.27 -16.83 -1.12
C ARG A 127 6.05 -17.82 -0.24
N PRO A 128 5.37 -18.77 0.42
CA PRO A 128 6.04 -19.91 1.05
C PRO A 128 6.88 -20.70 0.03
N LEU A 129 7.94 -21.34 0.51
CA LEU A 129 8.73 -22.28 -0.30
C LEU A 129 7.84 -23.45 -0.73
N GLN A 130 7.95 -23.83 -2.00
CA GLN A 130 7.27 -25.02 -2.51
C GLN A 130 8.08 -26.26 -2.14
N PRO A 131 7.44 -27.42 -1.92
CA PRO A 131 8.15 -28.68 -1.72
C PRO A 131 9.17 -28.93 -2.85
N GLY A 132 10.40 -29.27 -2.48
CA GLY A 132 11.56 -29.43 -3.37
C GLY A 132 12.30 -28.14 -3.73
N GLU A 133 11.87 -26.97 -3.25
CA GLU A 133 12.63 -25.72 -3.44
C GLU A 133 13.76 -25.59 -2.40
N GLU A 134 14.93 -25.20 -2.89
CA GLU A 134 16.07 -24.88 -2.04
C GLU A 134 16.08 -23.40 -1.65
N ALA A 135 16.41 -23.11 -0.38
CA ALA A 135 16.56 -21.77 0.13
C ALA A 135 17.85 -21.62 0.95
N VAL A 136 18.38 -20.40 0.98
CA VAL A 136 19.57 -20.07 1.76
C VAL A 136 19.17 -19.27 2.98
N VAL A 137 19.40 -19.86 4.16
CA VAL A 137 19.22 -19.17 5.44
C VAL A 137 20.50 -18.42 5.78
N THR A 138 20.38 -17.11 6.00
CA THR A 138 21.52 -16.25 6.35
C THR A 138 21.32 -15.69 7.76
N MET A 139 22.24 -15.98 8.67
CA MET A 139 22.29 -15.35 9.98
C MET A 139 23.40 -14.29 10.00
N GLN A 140 22.98 -13.03 10.15
CA GLN A 140 23.89 -11.90 10.35
C GLN A 140 24.26 -11.80 11.82
N LEU A 141 25.55 -11.88 12.14
CA LEU A 141 26.03 -11.69 13.50
C LEU A 141 26.32 -10.20 13.77
N ASN A 142 25.85 -9.69 14.90
CA ASN A 142 26.21 -8.37 15.41
C ASN A 142 27.49 -8.43 16.24
N GLY A 143 28.43 -7.51 16.00
CA GLY A 143 29.64 -7.32 16.80
C GLY A 143 30.88 -6.94 15.98
N GLU A 144 32.01 -6.72 16.66
CA GLU A 144 33.31 -6.40 16.04
C GLU A 144 33.97 -7.62 15.38
N MET A 145 34.83 -7.43 14.38
CA MET A 145 35.45 -8.53 13.60
C MET A 145 36.14 -9.61 14.46
N ASN A 146 36.61 -9.27 15.67
CA ASN A 146 37.38 -10.15 16.54
C ASN A 146 36.57 -10.86 17.65
N SER A 147 35.25 -10.68 17.71
CA SER A 147 34.45 -11.39 18.73
C SER A 147 34.33 -12.89 18.40
N ALA A 148 34.29 -13.74 19.42
CA ALA A 148 34.09 -15.19 19.25
C ALA A 148 32.83 -15.52 18.44
N TRP A 149 32.92 -16.55 17.60
CA TRP A 149 31.79 -17.03 16.82
C TRP A 149 30.87 -17.87 17.72
N PRO A 150 29.55 -17.60 17.74
CA PRO A 150 28.63 -18.44 18.47
C PRO A 150 28.51 -19.80 17.78
N ASP A 151 28.43 -20.86 18.58
CA ASP A 151 28.14 -22.20 18.08
C ASP A 151 26.64 -22.32 17.85
N VAL A 152 26.24 -22.29 16.58
CA VAL A 152 24.83 -22.29 16.15
C VAL A 152 24.69 -23.27 15.00
N SER A 153 23.79 -24.23 15.18
CA SER A 153 23.37 -25.18 14.14
C SER A 153 21.86 -25.03 13.91
N ILE A 154 21.44 -25.33 12.67
CA ILE A 154 20.02 -25.50 12.36
C ILE A 154 19.69 -26.98 12.51
N VAL A 155 18.56 -27.29 13.13
CA VAL A 155 18.05 -28.65 13.27
C VAL A 155 17.01 -28.88 12.17
N SER A 156 17.12 -29.98 11.44
CA SER A 156 16.12 -30.36 10.44
C SER A 156 14.77 -30.67 11.11
N ASN A 157 13.69 -30.49 10.36
CA ASN A 157 12.32 -30.70 10.83
C ASN A 157 11.52 -31.38 9.71
N PRO A 158 10.42 -32.09 9.98
CA PRO A 158 9.49 -32.56 8.96
C PRO A 158 9.15 -31.58 7.81
N ALA A 159 9.27 -30.26 8.01
CA ALA A 159 9.03 -29.25 6.98
C ALA A 159 10.23 -28.92 6.06
N PHE A 160 11.46 -29.22 6.46
CA PHE A 160 12.65 -28.92 5.66
C PHE A 160 13.85 -29.79 6.07
N ASP A 161 14.68 -30.14 5.10
CA ASP A 161 15.96 -30.80 5.31
C ASP A 161 17.14 -29.85 5.04
N ILE A 162 18.32 -30.18 5.57
CA ILE A 162 19.54 -29.36 5.45
C ILE A 162 20.46 -30.01 4.41
N THR A 163 20.50 -29.44 3.21
CA THR A 163 21.36 -29.92 2.12
C THR A 163 22.83 -29.56 2.35
N ILE A 164 23.10 -28.36 2.88
CA ILE A 164 24.46 -27.88 3.17
C ILE A 164 24.50 -27.31 4.58
N ASP A 165 25.37 -27.89 5.39
CA ASP A 165 25.61 -27.46 6.77
C ASP A 165 26.38 -26.12 6.84
N GLN A 166 26.64 -25.62 8.05
CA GLN A 166 27.11 -24.28 8.35
C GLN A 166 28.33 -23.83 7.51
N VAL A 167 28.14 -22.82 6.66
CA VAL A 167 29.23 -22.12 5.95
C VAL A 167 29.45 -20.75 6.56
N ARG A 168 30.70 -20.44 6.95
CA ARG A 168 31.08 -19.17 7.59
C ARG A 168 31.72 -18.21 6.58
N VAL A 169 31.17 -17.01 6.47
CA VAL A 169 31.75 -15.93 5.66
C VAL A 169 32.35 -14.89 6.58
N PHE A 170 33.67 -14.95 6.75
CA PHE A 170 34.43 -14.10 7.67
C PHE A 170 34.34 -12.61 7.33
N SER A 171 34.41 -12.26 6.04
CA SER A 171 34.39 -10.85 5.59
C SER A 171 33.10 -10.11 5.92
N LYS A 172 31.97 -10.83 5.96
CA LYS A 172 30.64 -10.26 6.25
C LYS A 172 30.08 -10.63 7.63
N ARG A 173 30.82 -11.45 8.41
CA ARG A 173 30.33 -12.05 9.66
C ARG A 173 28.94 -12.69 9.51
N GLN A 174 28.78 -13.51 8.47
CA GLN A 174 27.53 -14.20 8.16
C GLN A 174 27.71 -15.71 8.24
N LEU A 175 26.68 -16.38 8.74
CA LEU A 175 26.54 -17.82 8.69
C LEU A 175 25.45 -18.17 7.68
N TYR A 176 25.77 -19.10 6.78
CA TYR A 176 24.89 -19.55 5.72
C TYR A 176 24.59 -21.03 5.88
N TRP A 177 23.33 -21.40 5.67
CA TRP A 177 22.88 -22.77 5.54
C TRP A 177 22.04 -22.89 4.28
N LYS A 178 22.10 -24.05 3.63
CA LYS A 178 21.21 -24.37 2.52
C LYS A 178 20.19 -25.39 3.00
N ILE A 179 18.91 -25.05 2.87
CA ILE A 179 17.79 -25.91 3.23
C ILE A 179 17.00 -26.27 1.98
N GLU A 180 16.35 -27.42 2.00
CA GLU A 180 15.40 -27.88 1.00
C GLU A 180 14.05 -28.08 1.67
N ALA A 181 12.99 -27.50 1.12
CA ALA A 181 11.63 -27.70 1.62
C ALA A 181 11.15 -29.11 1.26
N LEU A 182 10.54 -29.83 2.22
CA LEU A 182 10.03 -31.19 2.02
C LEU A 182 8.54 -31.21 1.63
#